data_AF-A0A3N9NGF2-F1
#
_entry.id   AF-A0A3N9NGF2-F1
#
_cell.length_a   1.000
_cell.length_b   1.000
_cell.length_c   1.000
_cell.angle_alpha   90.00
_cell.angle_beta   90.00
_cell.angle_gamma   90.00
#
_symmetry.space_group_name_H-M   'P 1'
#
loop_
_entity.id
_entity.type
_entity.pdbx_description
1 polymer ?
#
loop_
_entity_poly.entity_id
_entity_poly.type
_entity_poly.pdbx_seq_one_letter_code
_entity_poly.pdbx_strand_id
1 'polypeptide(L)'
;MWYYLSSLLTLLRQTRNGYVCFGLLLHKKPVVIKLKNGCQFKVRSLMDVWIVKETCLDRDYESNATPIQDGWTIIDIGAGLGDFAISVAY
;
A
#
# COMPACT_ATOMS: atom_id res chain seq x y z
N MET A 1 17.49 -0.92 10.35
CA MET A 1 17.45 -2.38 10.05
C MET A 1 16.15 -3.04 10.48
N TRP A 2 15.69 -2.85 11.73
CA TRP A 2 14.45 -3.46 12.24
C TRP A 2 13.20 -3.13 11.39
N TYR A 3 13.09 -1.89 10.95
CA TYR A 3 11.96 -1.40 10.16
C TYR A 3 11.75 -2.12 8.83
N TYR A 4 12.82 -2.49 8.11
CA TYR A 4 12.67 -3.23 6.85
C TYR A 4 12.20 -4.66 7.08
N LEU A 5 12.69 -5.30 8.15
CA LEU A 5 12.26 -6.66 8.52
C LEU A 5 10.80 -6.68 8.97
N SER A 6 10.38 -5.71 9.80
CA SER A 6 8.98 -5.58 10.20
C SER A 6 8.09 -5.26 9.00
N SER A 7 8.55 -4.43 8.07
CA SER A 7 7.79 -4.11 6.85
C SER A 7 7.57 -5.34 5.97
N LEU A 8 8.57 -6.21 5.84
CA LEU A 8 8.41 -7.47 5.13
C LEU A 8 7.37 -8.38 5.80
N LEU A 9 7.41 -8.49 7.14
CA LEU A 9 6.42 -9.25 7.91
C LEU A 9 5.01 -8.66 7.78
N THR A 10 4.88 -7.34 7.83
CA THR A 10 3.61 -6.63 7.62
C THR A 10 3.05 -6.92 6.24
N LEU A 11 3.85 -6.82 5.19
CA LEU A 11 3.45 -7.14 3.82
C LEU A 11 3.02 -8.61 3.68
N LEU A 12 3.80 -9.56 4.21
CA LEU A 12 3.45 -10.98 4.18
C LEU A 12 2.15 -11.28 4.94
N ARG A 13 1.90 -10.57 6.04
CA ARG A 13 0.71 -10.77 6.88
C ARG A 13 -0.53 -10.08 6.32
N GLN A 14 -0.40 -8.90 5.71
CA GLN A 14 -1.53 -8.04 5.32
C GLN A 14 -1.90 -8.16 3.84
N THR A 15 -1.09 -8.84 3.03
CA THR A 15 -1.41 -9.15 1.64
C THR A 15 -1.99 -10.56 1.52
N ARG A 16 -2.97 -10.75 0.63
CA ARG A 16 -3.49 -12.10 0.30
C ARG A 16 -2.54 -12.86 -0.62
N ASN A 17 -1.67 -12.15 -1.33
CA ASN A 17 -0.70 -12.71 -2.26
C ASN A 17 0.73 -12.23 -1.93
N GLY A 18 1.24 -12.64 -0.76
CA GLY A 18 2.60 -12.29 -0.31
C GLY A 18 3.73 -12.65 -1.29
N TYR A 19 3.48 -13.54 -2.26
CA TYR A 19 4.42 -13.88 -3.33
C TYR A 19 4.63 -12.78 -4.38
N VAL A 20 3.88 -11.67 -4.33
CA VAL A 20 3.99 -10.56 -5.29
C VAL A 20 5.39 -9.95 -5.32
N CYS A 21 6.06 -9.85 -4.18
CA CYS A 21 7.43 -9.33 -4.10
C CYS A 21 8.41 -10.22 -4.91
N PHE A 22 8.25 -11.54 -4.87
CA PHE A 22 9.02 -12.46 -5.71
C PHE A 22 8.66 -12.30 -7.19
N GLY A 23 7.37 -12.14 -7.51
CA GLY A 23 6.90 -11.87 -8.86
C GLY A 23 7.55 -10.63 -9.50
N LEU A 24 7.65 -9.54 -8.74
CA LEU A 24 8.29 -8.29 -9.18
C LEU A 24 9.82 -8.41 -9.28
N LEU A 25 10.44 -9.22 -8.42
CA LEU A 25 11.89 -9.47 -8.47
C LEU A 25 12.30 -10.33 -9.67
N LEU A 26 11.50 -11.36 -9.99
CA LEU A 26 11.78 -12.28 -11.10
C LEU A 26 11.26 -11.78 -12.46
N HIS A 27 10.16 -11.02 -12.49
CA HIS A 27 9.53 -10.57 -13.72
C HIS A 27 9.20 -9.07 -13.66
N LYS A 28 9.70 -8.29 -14.63
CA LYS A 28 9.40 -6.86 -14.81
C LYS A 28 7.99 -6.60 -15.37
N LYS A 29 7.00 -7.44 -15.04
CA LYS A 29 5.61 -7.24 -15.47
C LYS A 29 4.81 -6.63 -14.34
N PRO A 30 3.81 -5.78 -14.64
CA PRO A 30 2.91 -5.29 -13.60
C PRO A 30 2.19 -6.47 -12.93
N VAL A 31 2.21 -6.50 -11.60
CA VAL A 31 1.50 -7.50 -10.78
C VAL A 31 0.40 -6.79 -10.00
N VAL A 32 -0.69 -7.48 -9.70
CA VAL A 32 -1.74 -6.94 -8.82
C VAL A 32 -1.48 -7.41 -7.40
N ILE A 33 -1.23 -6.49 -6.47
CA ILE A 33 -1.21 -6.78 -5.04
C ILE A 33 -2.63 -6.69 -4.49
N LYS A 34 -3.01 -7.66 -3.66
CA LYS A 34 -4.33 -7.72 -3.02
C LYS A 34 -4.16 -7.63 -1.52
N LEU A 35 -4.69 -6.57 -0.93
CA LEU A 35 -4.65 -6.37 0.52
C LEU A 35 -5.79 -7.14 1.19
N LYS A 36 -5.66 -7.45 2.49
CA LYS A 36 -6.67 -8.18 3.25
C LYS A 36 -7.98 -7.41 3.42
N ASN A 37 -7.92 -6.07 3.47
CA ASN A 37 -9.08 -5.18 3.47
C ASN A 37 -9.84 -5.23 2.12
N GLY A 38 -9.30 -5.85 1.07
CA GLY A 38 -9.98 -5.97 -0.23
C GLY A 38 -9.54 -4.94 -1.25
N CYS A 39 -8.70 -3.96 -0.87
CA CYS A 39 -8.05 -3.05 -1.80
C CYS A 39 -7.11 -3.81 -2.74
N GLN A 40 -7.03 -3.39 -3.99
CA GLN A 40 -6.18 -4.01 -5.00
C GLN A 40 -5.46 -2.95 -5.81
N PHE A 41 -4.15 -3.11 -6.00
CA PHE A 41 -3.31 -2.14 -6.70
C PHE A 41 -2.46 -2.83 -7.76
N LYS A 42 -2.34 -2.21 -8.93
CA LYS A 42 -1.45 -2.68 -9.99
C LYS A 42 -0.08 -2.04 -9.81
N VAL A 43 0.86 -2.82 -9.32
CA VAL A 43 2.22 -2.39 -8.99
C VAL A 43 3.21 -2.84 -10.08
N ARG A 44 4.21 -2.01 -10.35
CA ARG A 44 5.25 -2.22 -11.38
C ARG A 44 6.64 -2.39 -10.78
N SER A 45 6.82 -1.97 -9.53
CA SER A 45 8.10 -2.00 -8.85
C SER A 45 7.93 -2.38 -7.37
N LEU A 46 9.04 -2.73 -6.71
CA LEU A 46 9.04 -2.88 -5.25
C LEU A 46 8.75 -1.56 -4.53
N MET A 47 9.08 -0.42 -5.14
CA MET A 47 8.75 0.90 -4.59
C MET A 47 7.24 1.14 -4.60
N ASP A 48 6.53 0.70 -5.64
CA ASP A 48 5.06 0.81 -5.68
C ASP A 48 4.42 -0.01 -4.55
N VAL A 49 4.96 -1.21 -4.28
CA VAL A 49 4.52 -2.04 -3.14
C VAL A 49 4.81 -1.36 -1.81
N TRP A 50 5.97 -0.70 -1.72
CA TRP A 50 6.39 0.04 -0.55
C TRP A 50 5.45 1.22 -0.26
N ILE A 51 5.14 2.02 -1.27
CA ILE A 51 4.17 3.13 -1.19
C ILE A 51 2.80 2.61 -0.72
N VAL A 52 2.30 1.52 -1.31
CA VAL A 52 1.02 0.92 -0.87
C VAL A 52 1.06 0.46 0.59
N LYS A 53 2.21 -0.02 1.09
CA LYS A 53 2.37 -0.40 2.49
C LYS A 53 2.32 0.83 3.40
N GLU A 54 3.10 1.86 3.11
CA GLU A 54 3.16 3.09 3.92
C GLU A 54 1.79 3.80 3.94
N THR A 55 1.18 3.97 2.78
CA THR A 55 -0.12 4.65 2.67
C THR A 55 -1.26 3.81 3.24
N CYS A 56 -1.42 2.55 2.81
CA CYS A 56 -2.64 1.78 3.08
C CYS A 56 -2.56 0.88 4.33
N LEU A 57 -1.36 0.48 4.78
CA LEU A 57 -1.20 -0.42 5.91
C LEU A 57 -0.71 0.30 7.16
N ASP A 58 0.23 1.23 7.00
CA ASP A 58 0.77 2.00 8.13
C ASP A 58 0.00 3.28 8.38
N ARG A 59 -0.78 3.75 7.40
CA ARG A 59 -1.50 5.04 7.42
C ARG A 59 -0.54 6.19 7.70
N ASP A 60 0.60 6.21 7.01
CA ASP A 60 1.68 7.17 7.28
C ASP A 60 1.22 8.64 7.18
N TYR A 61 0.24 8.95 6.33
CA TYR A 61 -0.38 10.27 6.24
C TYR A 61 -1.04 10.74 7.54
N GLU A 62 -1.47 9.82 8.40
CA GLU A 62 -2.11 10.11 9.69
C GLU A 62 -1.13 10.02 10.86
N SER A 63 0.04 9.38 10.67
CA SER A 63 1.04 9.16 11.73
C SER A 63 1.57 10.47 12.34
N ASN A 64 1.74 11.50 11.52
CA ASN A 64 2.24 12.82 11.92
C ASN A 64 1.22 13.94 11.65
N ALA A 65 -0.03 13.58 11.36
CA ALA A 65 -1.11 14.52 11.08
C ALA A 65 -2.38 14.12 11.83
N THR A 66 -3.54 14.50 11.30
CA THR A 66 -4.84 14.18 11.90
C THR A 66 -5.40 12.89 11.30
N PRO A 67 -5.90 11.98 12.14
CA PRO A 67 -6.62 10.80 11.67
C PRO A 67 -7.83 11.19 10.81
N ILE A 68 -7.97 10.57 9.65
CA ILE A 68 -9.03 10.87 8.69
C ILE A 68 -10.36 10.36 9.24
N GLN A 69 -11.41 11.17 9.12
CA GLN A 69 -12.74 10.89 9.66
C GLN A 69 -13.78 10.71 8.55
N ASP A 70 -14.79 9.89 8.85
CA ASP A 70 -15.93 9.68 7.97
C ASP A 70 -16.68 11.00 7.69
N GLY A 71 -17.18 11.13 6.46
CA GLY A 71 -17.92 12.32 6.00
C GLY A 71 -17.06 13.49 5.54
N TRP A 72 -15.72 13.37 5.60
CA TRP A 72 -14.83 14.38 5.05
C TRP A 72 -14.80 14.34 3.52
N THR A 73 -14.64 15.52 2.91
CA THR A 73 -14.30 15.62 1.47
C THR A 73 -12.78 15.67 1.34
N ILE A 74 -12.22 14.68 0.67
CA ILE A 74 -10.77 14.51 0.52
C ILE A 74 -10.36 14.82 -0.92
N ILE A 75 -9.28 15.57 -1.09
CA ILE A 75 -8.68 15.86 -2.40
C ILE A 75 -7.27 15.29 -2.41
N ASP A 76 -7.05 14.26 -3.23
CA ASP A 76 -5.74 13.63 -3.44
C ASP A 76 -5.02 14.32 -4.61
N ILE A 77 -4.01 15.13 -4.31
CA ILE A 77 -3.26 15.90 -5.30
C ILE A 77 -2.07 15.08 -5.76
N GLY A 78 -2.05 14.70 -7.04
CA GLY A 78 -0.95 13.91 -7.60
C GLY A 78 -1.05 12.42 -7.25
N ALA A 79 -2.27 11.89 -7.19
CA ALA A 79 -2.64 10.57 -6.67
C ALA A 79 -1.85 9.35 -7.17
N GLY A 80 -0.97 9.45 -8.18
CA GLY A 80 -0.05 8.37 -8.56
C GLY A 80 -0.75 7.03 -8.83
N LEU A 81 -0.60 6.07 -7.91
CA LEU A 81 -1.24 4.73 -7.96
C LEU A 81 -2.73 4.75 -7.57
N GLY A 82 -3.22 5.86 -7.01
CA GLY A 82 -4.50 6.00 -6.35
C GLY A 82 -4.53 5.33 -4.98
N ASP A 83 -3.38 5.01 -4.39
CA ASP A 83 -3.25 4.29 -3.12
C ASP A 83 -3.91 5.06 -1.97
N PHE A 84 -3.65 6.36 -1.84
CA PHE A 84 -4.26 7.18 -0.80
C PHE A 84 -5.75 7.36 -1.02
N ALA A 85 -6.16 7.81 -2.22
CA ALA A 85 -7.57 7.96 -2.58
C ALA A 85 -8.41 6.69 -2.31
N ILE A 86 -7.88 5.51 -2.63
CA ILE A 86 -8.57 4.24 -2.34
C ILE A 86 -8.53 3.90 -0.85
N SER A 87 -7.41 4.13 -0.16
CA SER A 87 -7.26 3.82 1.25
C SER A 87 -8.26 4.58 2.14
N VAL A 88 -8.64 5.79 1.76
CA VAL A 88 -9.57 6.64 2.53
C VAL A 88 -11.02 6.50 2.09
N ALA A 89 -11.28 5.83 0.97
CA ALA A 89 -12.60 5.60 0.42
C ALA A 89 -13.15 4.18 0.68
N TYR A 90 -12.31 3.29 1.22
CA TYR A 90 -12.68 1.93 1.62
C TYR A 90 -13.37 1.92 2.99
#